data_AF-A0A6G0V405-F1
#
_entry.id   AF-A0A6G0V405-F1
#
_cell.length_a   1.000
_cell.length_b   1.000
_cell.length_c   1.000
_cell.angle_alpha   90.00
_cell.angle_beta   90.00
_cell.angle_gamma   90.00
#
_symmetry.space_group_name_H-M   'P 1'
#
loop_
_entity.id
_entity.type
_entity.pdbx_description
1 polymer ?
#
loop_
_entity_poly.entity_id
_entity_poly.type
_entity_poly.pdbx_seq_one_letter_code
_entity_poly.pdbx_strand_id
1 'polypeptide(L)'
;MPPGSTTASNPVVPAAKPFFEAVIQRQDTKCRRPGSCEQEPSVRKMCRACRYRKCLEIGMSKEALQPRRDLIGCRRFANTRRSSVNSNGDFQPGTEEGPSLSSGESQNELLKLIQKLTTSDENIRLKKFEMIRTKMEAKKLSELSKNEAWVPEEFHVMLASDISAVTQVEMVTMMEWAQTLPKFMTLPLCDRITLLKRFAVHHLILEHGYYTASLNVRDVWFISNGSCMPRQVNILPEESKRCVAEDRKWRQEKLYTEMTNRCIDEVVYPLRRLRLSPEELCALKIIMLFNCGNHYHTEENLSFISEESRRTIIDIKNKVIAGLFQHYHHIRYDNYEERFGNVLLSISGIVSAASALLEITMTTWIYLAVGLICVFVTPGLGQQPDCAKPQNETCDISLLSCCDKNLRSYLNFTSAICEGSSTFADPLCYRRAIENLYANGGVNGLLNVCDAYNLFKDCLDISMVSCMTNSFYILNGYGSFIASRVEILYGQLQFSCGAGIQSFLSNEDCFPSTWKNNMPALEKCRVDLDNEYSQDRCLANSNFLGCVQVPFQQGCSKESAWWMCEYSRTAAHIFFPECRGSCLMNNQVAK
;
A
#
# COMPACT_ATOMS: atom_id res chain seq x y z
N MET A 1 -7.49 -66.29 -15.34
CA MET A 1 -6.97 -64.96 -15.73
C MET A 1 -8.02 -63.92 -15.37
N PRO A 2 -7.67 -62.75 -14.79
CA PRO A 2 -6.40 -62.34 -14.20
C PRO A 2 -6.47 -62.21 -12.65
N PRO A 3 -5.33 -61.99 -11.98
CA PRO A 3 -5.14 -62.24 -10.55
C PRO A 3 -5.25 -60.99 -9.68
N GLY A 4 -5.43 -61.23 -8.37
CA GLY A 4 -5.55 -60.19 -7.34
C GLY A 4 -4.29 -59.33 -7.18
N SER A 5 -4.52 -58.02 -7.07
CA SER A 5 -3.51 -57.04 -6.69
C SER A 5 -3.44 -56.95 -5.16
N THR A 6 -2.57 -57.75 -4.56
CA THR A 6 -1.96 -57.44 -3.26
C THR A 6 -1.17 -56.14 -3.42
N THR A 7 -1.62 -55.07 -2.76
CA THR A 7 -0.81 -53.87 -2.56
C THR A 7 0.37 -54.24 -1.66
N ALA A 8 1.50 -54.54 -2.29
CA ALA A 8 2.77 -54.75 -1.61
C ALA A 8 3.15 -53.47 -0.86
N SER A 9 2.99 -53.48 0.47
CA SER A 9 3.65 -52.55 1.36
C SER A 9 5.16 -52.66 1.14
N ASN A 10 5.76 -51.67 0.47
CA ASN A 10 7.20 -51.56 0.36
C ASN A 10 7.81 -51.58 1.78
N PRO A 11 8.73 -52.51 2.10
CA PRO A 11 9.35 -52.54 3.41
C PRO A 11 10.26 -51.32 3.53
N VAL A 12 9.78 -50.30 4.24
CA VAL A 12 10.62 -49.18 4.65
C VAL A 12 11.72 -49.73 5.54
N VAL A 13 12.94 -49.80 5.01
CA VAL A 13 14.14 -50.21 5.74
C VAL A 13 14.21 -49.44 7.07
N PRO A 14 14.35 -50.09 8.24
CA PRO A 14 14.27 -49.45 9.57
C PRO A 14 15.18 -48.24 9.78
N ALA A 15 16.24 -48.11 8.97
CA ALA A 15 17.20 -47.00 9.00
C ALA A 15 16.74 -45.72 8.25
N ALA A 16 15.58 -45.73 7.58
CA ALA A 16 15.07 -44.58 6.82
C ALA A 16 14.13 -43.67 7.63
N LYS A 17 13.37 -44.22 8.59
CA LYS A 17 12.41 -43.50 9.43
C LYS A 17 13.06 -42.44 10.35
N PRO A 18 14.07 -42.77 11.20
CA PRO A 18 14.72 -41.76 12.03
C PRO A 18 15.52 -40.73 11.22
N PHE A 19 15.99 -41.09 10.03
CA PHE A 19 16.64 -40.16 9.11
C PHE A 19 15.65 -39.13 8.53
N PHE A 20 14.47 -39.56 8.09
CA PHE A 20 13.45 -38.68 7.53
C PHE A 20 12.87 -37.72 8.59
N GLU A 21 12.66 -38.22 9.82
CA GLU A 21 12.28 -37.38 10.98
C GLU A 21 13.36 -36.34 11.34
N ALA A 22 14.64 -36.70 11.30
CA ALA A 22 15.75 -35.80 11.62
C ALA A 22 16.01 -34.73 10.53
N VAL A 23 15.83 -35.06 9.25
CA VAL A 23 16.02 -34.11 8.13
C VAL A 23 14.92 -33.05 8.09
N ILE A 24 13.69 -33.41 8.44
CA ILE A 24 12.58 -32.44 8.48
C ILE A 24 12.73 -31.45 9.65
N GLN A 25 13.39 -31.86 10.74
CA GLN A 25 13.66 -31.00 11.90
C GLN A 25 14.94 -30.15 11.75
N ARG A 26 15.84 -30.46 10.81
CA ARG A 26 17.10 -29.72 10.56
C ARG A 26 17.35 -29.59 9.05
N GLN A 27 16.91 -28.48 8.47
CA GLN A 27 17.01 -28.16 7.04
C GLN A 27 18.47 -28.06 6.56
N ASP A 28 18.98 -29.14 5.92
CA ASP A 28 20.10 -29.08 4.98
C ASP A 28 19.56 -29.37 3.57
N THR A 29 18.92 -28.40 2.93
CA THR A 29 18.16 -28.59 1.67
C THR A 29 18.98 -28.45 0.38
N LYS A 30 20.25 -28.03 0.45
CA LYS A 30 21.10 -27.82 -0.72
C LYS A 30 22.25 -28.83 -0.77
N CYS A 31 22.37 -29.56 -1.88
CA CYS A 31 23.55 -30.39 -2.16
C CYS A 31 24.74 -29.46 -2.44
N ARG A 32 25.89 -29.69 -1.79
CA ARG A 32 27.11 -28.89 -2.01
C ARG A 32 27.93 -29.32 -3.24
N ARG A 33 27.52 -30.37 -3.95
CA ARG A 33 28.19 -30.84 -5.18
C ARG A 33 27.40 -30.37 -6.41
N PRO A 34 28.06 -29.84 -7.45
CA PRO A 34 27.43 -29.50 -8.72
C PRO A 34 27.13 -30.80 -9.47
N GLY A 35 25.94 -31.36 -9.24
CA GLY A 35 25.51 -32.66 -9.75
C GLY A 35 24.85 -33.50 -8.64
N SER A 36 23.68 -34.07 -8.96
CA SER A 36 22.98 -35.06 -8.13
C SER A 36 23.96 -36.17 -7.71
N CYS A 37 23.96 -36.59 -6.44
CA CYS A 37 24.81 -37.68 -5.96
C CYS A 37 24.34 -39.07 -6.45
N GLU A 38 23.92 -39.18 -7.71
CA GLU A 38 23.23 -40.34 -8.30
C GLU A 38 24.13 -41.55 -8.54
N GLN A 39 25.44 -41.36 -8.58
CA GLN A 39 26.40 -42.45 -8.89
C GLN A 39 26.89 -43.21 -7.65
N GLU A 40 26.39 -42.90 -6.45
CA GLU A 40 26.88 -43.53 -5.22
C GLU A 40 26.08 -44.82 -4.92
N PRO A 41 26.69 -46.02 -4.90
CA PRO A 41 25.97 -47.30 -4.82
C PRO A 41 25.27 -47.56 -3.48
N SER A 42 25.49 -46.70 -2.48
CA SER A 42 24.81 -46.78 -1.19
C SER A 42 24.14 -45.47 -0.82
N VAL A 43 22.85 -45.55 -0.51
CA VAL A 43 22.03 -44.44 -0.01
C VAL A 43 22.65 -43.79 1.25
N ARG A 44 23.46 -44.51 2.03
CA ARG A 44 24.16 -43.97 3.22
C ARG A 44 25.31 -43.04 2.89
N LYS A 45 25.89 -43.15 1.69
CA LYS A 45 27.01 -42.32 1.23
C LYS A 45 26.53 -41.07 0.46
N MET A 46 25.24 -40.97 0.17
CA MET A 46 24.62 -39.77 -0.40
C MET A 46 24.55 -38.63 0.63
N CYS A 47 24.66 -37.39 0.16
CA CYS A 47 24.44 -36.23 1.02
C CYS A 47 22.98 -36.18 1.52
N ARG A 48 22.76 -35.48 2.65
CA ARG A 48 21.43 -35.39 3.28
C ARG A 48 20.34 -34.92 2.31
N ALA A 49 20.63 -33.90 1.50
CA ALA A 49 19.70 -33.35 0.52
C ALA A 49 19.33 -34.36 -0.59
N CYS A 50 20.30 -35.06 -1.19
CA CYS A 50 20.03 -36.04 -2.25
C CYS A 50 19.33 -37.29 -1.68
N ARG A 51 19.67 -37.71 -0.45
CA ARG A 51 19.00 -38.82 0.23
C ARG A 51 17.53 -38.49 0.53
N TYR A 52 17.26 -37.26 0.97
CA TYR A 52 15.90 -36.78 1.20
C TYR A 52 15.06 -36.75 -0.09
N ARG A 53 15.62 -36.24 -1.19
CA ARG A 53 14.96 -36.27 -2.50
C ARG A 53 14.62 -37.68 -2.96
N LYS A 54 15.56 -38.63 -2.78
CA LYS A 54 15.32 -40.05 -3.08
C LYS A 54 14.19 -40.63 -2.23
N CYS A 55 14.09 -40.24 -0.95
CA CYS A 55 12.98 -40.65 -0.09
C CYS A 55 11.62 -40.16 -0.60
N LEU A 56 11.54 -38.93 -1.12
CA LEU A 56 10.33 -38.42 -1.75
C LEU A 56 10.00 -39.16 -3.06
N GLU A 57 11.00 -39.43 -3.91
CA GLU A 57 10.83 -40.18 -5.17
C GLU A 57 10.29 -41.59 -4.96
N ILE A 58 10.68 -42.27 -3.87
CA ILE A 58 10.17 -43.61 -3.52
C ILE A 58 8.82 -43.57 -2.79
N GLY A 59 8.18 -42.40 -2.71
CA GLY A 59 6.82 -42.24 -2.20
C GLY A 59 6.69 -42.02 -0.70
N MET A 60 7.74 -41.59 0.02
CA MET A 60 7.57 -41.12 1.40
C MET A 60 6.89 -39.76 1.41
N SER A 61 5.71 -39.66 2.02
CA SER A 61 4.98 -38.40 2.14
C SER A 61 5.31 -37.68 3.45
N LYS A 62 5.33 -36.34 3.42
CA LYS A 62 5.58 -35.50 4.59
C LYS A 62 4.37 -35.51 5.53
N GLU A 63 3.18 -35.73 4.96
CA GLU A 63 1.88 -35.70 5.60
C GLU A 63 1.61 -36.97 6.42
N ALA A 64 2.31 -38.08 6.12
CA ALA A 64 2.22 -39.32 6.89
C ALA A 64 3.03 -39.30 8.20
N LEU A 65 3.79 -38.23 8.45
CA LEU A 65 4.47 -38.03 9.72
C LEU A 65 3.46 -37.55 10.75
N GLN A 66 3.05 -38.45 11.63
CA GLN A 66 2.37 -38.05 12.85
C GLN A 66 3.27 -37.07 13.61
N PRO A 67 2.79 -35.84 13.94
CA PRO A 67 3.39 -35.05 15.00
C PRO A 67 3.60 -35.97 16.20
N ARG A 68 4.75 -35.86 16.89
CA ARG A 68 5.05 -36.70 18.06
C ARG A 68 3.78 -36.85 18.87
N ARG A 69 3.36 -38.11 19.12
CA ARG A 69 2.13 -38.46 19.86
C ARG A 69 1.87 -37.39 20.91
N ASP A 70 0.73 -36.71 20.76
CA ASP A 70 0.22 -35.80 21.75
C ASP A 70 0.31 -36.50 23.11
N LEU A 71 0.92 -35.81 24.08
CA LEU A 71 0.74 -36.15 25.48
C LEU A 71 -0.71 -35.83 25.83
N ILE A 72 -1.63 -36.69 25.41
CA ILE A 72 -3.04 -36.63 25.77
C ILE A 72 -3.11 -36.88 27.27
N GLY A 73 -3.51 -35.84 28.00
CA GLY A 73 -3.84 -35.90 29.42
C GLY A 73 -2.87 -35.10 30.28
N CYS A 74 -3.39 -34.03 30.89
CA CYS A 74 -2.77 -33.31 31.99
C CYS A 74 -2.31 -34.30 33.09
N ARG A 75 -1.03 -34.67 33.09
CA ARG A 75 -0.37 -35.09 34.32
C ARG A 75 0.18 -33.82 34.95
N ARG A 76 -0.43 -33.41 36.06
CA ARG A 76 0.16 -32.45 36.98
C ARG A 76 1.60 -32.89 37.24
N PHE A 77 2.57 -32.09 36.79
CA PHE A 77 3.97 -32.29 37.14
C PHE A 77 4.14 -31.93 38.62
N ALA A 78 3.87 -32.91 39.49
CA ALA A 78 4.44 -32.92 40.82
C ALA A 78 5.95 -33.18 40.66
N ASN A 79 6.76 -32.23 41.15
CA ASN A 79 8.22 -32.32 41.21
C ASN A 79 8.64 -33.64 41.89
N THR A 80 9.11 -34.61 41.12
CA THR A 80 9.80 -35.78 41.67
C THR A 80 11.26 -35.41 41.98
N ARG A 81 11.51 -34.81 43.15
CA ARG A 81 12.76 -35.10 43.87
C ARG A 81 12.52 -36.36 44.68
N ARG A 82 13.29 -37.41 44.35
CA ARG A 82 13.41 -38.63 45.16
C ARG A 82 13.82 -38.27 46.58
N SER A 83 13.01 -38.66 47.56
CA SER A 83 13.48 -39.47 48.69
C SER A 83 12.28 -40.12 49.40
N SER A 84 12.44 -41.42 49.61
CA SER A 84 11.66 -42.35 50.43
C SER A 84 11.17 -41.77 51.76
N VAL A 85 9.92 -42.04 52.13
CA VAL A 85 9.51 -42.69 53.39
C VAL A 85 8.03 -43.12 53.28
N ASN A 86 7.77 -44.33 53.77
CA ASN A 86 6.50 -45.04 53.90
C ASN A 86 5.56 -44.37 54.93
N SER A 87 4.23 -44.44 54.72
CA SER A 87 3.21 -44.93 55.70
C SER A 87 1.87 -44.19 55.60
N ASN A 88 0.81 -44.98 55.77
CA ASN A 88 -0.62 -44.67 55.76
C ASN A 88 -1.07 -43.59 56.76
N GLY A 89 -2.16 -42.88 56.45
CA GLY A 89 -2.91 -42.07 57.40
C GLY A 89 -4.06 -41.29 56.76
N ASP A 90 -5.27 -41.60 57.19
CA ASP A 90 -6.58 -40.98 56.93
C ASP A 90 -6.70 -39.59 57.62
N PHE A 91 -7.28 -38.55 56.99
CA PHE A 91 -8.15 -37.50 57.59
C PHE A 91 -8.39 -36.25 56.70
N GLN A 92 -9.69 -35.92 56.57
CA GLN A 92 -10.45 -34.67 56.35
C GLN A 92 -9.86 -33.37 55.70
N PRO A 93 -10.71 -32.58 55.00
CA PRO A 93 -10.32 -31.36 54.30
C PRO A 93 -10.28 -30.15 55.24
N GLY A 94 -9.07 -29.65 55.51
CA GLY A 94 -8.83 -28.33 56.06
C GLY A 94 -8.73 -27.28 54.96
N THR A 95 -9.55 -26.24 55.05
CA THR A 95 -9.38 -24.95 54.38
C THR A 95 -8.01 -24.35 54.71
N GLU A 96 -7.11 -24.31 53.73
CA GLU A 96 -5.89 -23.49 53.78
C GLU A 96 -6.01 -22.35 52.77
N GLU A 97 -6.25 -21.15 53.28
CA GLU A 97 -5.96 -19.91 52.58
C GLU A 97 -4.45 -19.83 52.32
N GLY A 98 -4.05 -19.96 51.05
CA GLY A 98 -2.67 -19.74 50.62
C GLY A 98 -2.31 -18.25 50.56
N PRO A 99 -1.03 -17.88 50.75
CA PRO A 99 -0.59 -16.48 50.80
C PRO A 99 -0.66 -15.81 49.41
N SER A 100 -1.57 -14.85 49.27
CA SER A 100 -1.89 -14.08 48.07
C SER A 100 -1.06 -12.79 47.95
N LEU A 101 0.27 -12.89 47.78
CA LEU A 101 1.11 -11.69 47.67
C LEU A 101 1.95 -11.57 46.38
N SER A 102 1.83 -12.48 45.40
CA SER A 102 2.57 -12.39 44.11
C SER A 102 1.70 -12.16 42.87
N SER A 103 0.39 -12.37 42.94
CA SER A 103 -0.52 -12.14 41.81
C SER A 103 -0.90 -10.65 41.63
N GLY A 104 -1.04 -9.92 42.73
CA GLY A 104 -1.50 -8.52 42.72
C GLY A 104 -0.52 -7.54 42.06
N GLU A 105 0.79 -7.74 42.23
CA GLU A 105 1.80 -6.88 41.61
C GLU A 105 1.79 -7.01 40.09
N SER A 106 1.78 -8.25 39.58
CA SER A 106 1.73 -8.54 38.14
C SER A 106 0.43 -8.04 37.48
N GLN A 107 -0.70 -8.14 38.19
CA GLN A 107 -1.98 -7.61 37.72
C GLN A 107 -1.99 -6.08 37.64
N ASN A 108 -1.40 -5.40 38.64
CA ASN A 108 -1.31 -3.94 38.68
C ASN A 108 -0.38 -3.40 37.57
N GLU A 109 0.71 -4.11 37.24
CA GLU A 109 1.58 -3.75 36.12
C GLU A 109 0.87 -3.83 34.76
N LEU A 110 0.07 -4.88 34.55
CA LEU A 110 -0.72 -5.06 33.32
C LEU A 110 -1.80 -3.98 33.17
N LEU A 111 -2.45 -3.58 34.27
CA LEU A 111 -3.41 -2.48 34.27
C LEU A 111 -2.73 -1.14 33.93
N LYS A 112 -1.58 -0.85 34.54
CA LYS A 112 -0.78 0.34 34.23
C LYS A 112 -0.31 0.35 32.77
N LEU A 113 0.04 -0.81 32.22
CA LEU A 113 0.45 -0.94 30.82
C LEU A 113 -0.68 -0.51 29.88
N ILE A 114 -1.89 -1.07 30.01
CA ILE A 114 -3.00 -0.74 29.11
C ILE A 114 -3.43 0.73 29.25
N GLN A 115 -3.45 1.27 30.48
CA GLN A 115 -3.75 2.68 30.73
C GLN A 115 -2.72 3.61 30.06
N LYS A 116 -1.43 3.28 30.18
CA LYS A 116 -0.35 4.06 29.54
C LYS A 116 -0.44 4.02 28.03
N LEU A 117 -0.68 2.85 27.44
CA LEU A 117 -0.83 2.69 25.99
C LEU A 117 -2.04 3.48 25.47
N THR A 118 -3.15 3.41 26.19
CA THR A 118 -4.39 4.13 25.86
C THR A 118 -4.20 5.64 25.94
N THR A 119 -3.58 6.14 27.02
CA THR A 119 -3.27 7.57 27.17
C THR A 119 -2.36 8.07 26.04
N SER A 120 -1.36 7.28 25.66
CA SER A 120 -0.47 7.60 24.54
C SER A 120 -1.23 7.65 23.21
N ASP A 121 -2.13 6.69 22.98
CA ASP A 121 -3.00 6.65 21.80
C ASP A 121 -3.91 7.89 21.72
N GLU A 122 -4.58 8.23 22.82
CA GLU A 122 -5.46 9.40 22.91
C GLU A 122 -4.72 10.71 22.65
N ASN A 123 -3.52 10.88 23.23
CA ASN A 123 -2.70 12.08 23.00
C ASN A 123 -2.32 12.24 21.52
N ILE A 124 -1.93 11.15 20.84
CA ILE A 124 -1.61 11.20 19.40
C ILE A 124 -2.86 11.52 18.59
N ARG A 125 -4.02 10.96 18.95
CA ARG A 125 -5.30 11.24 18.27
C ARG A 125 -5.75 12.69 18.48
N LEU A 126 -5.57 13.26 19.67
CA LEU A 126 -5.84 14.68 19.93
C LEU A 126 -4.95 15.58 19.08
N LYS A 127 -3.63 15.36 19.11
CA LYS A 127 -2.65 16.07 18.27
C LYS A 127 -3.00 15.99 16.78
N LYS A 128 -3.43 14.81 16.32
CA LYS A 128 -3.91 14.60 14.94
C LYS A 128 -5.07 15.53 14.59
N PHE A 129 -6.11 15.56 15.41
CA PHE A 129 -7.28 16.42 15.16
C PHE A 129 -6.93 17.90 15.21
N GLU A 130 -6.00 18.33 16.08
CA GLU A 130 -5.46 19.68 16.09
C GLU A 130 -4.72 20.03 14.79
N MET A 131 -3.81 19.15 14.33
CA MET A 131 -3.09 19.35 13.06
C MET A 131 -4.04 19.48 11.86
N ILE A 132 -5.09 18.65 11.82
CA ILE A 132 -6.10 18.70 10.76
C ILE A 132 -6.90 20.00 10.83
N ARG A 133 -7.31 20.44 12.03
CA ARG A 133 -8.03 21.70 12.23
C ARG A 133 -7.21 22.90 11.77
N THR A 134 -5.95 23.01 12.19
CA THR A 134 -5.06 24.10 11.80
C THR A 134 -4.86 24.16 10.28
N LYS A 135 -4.71 23.01 9.62
CA LYS A 135 -4.63 22.94 8.15
C LYS A 135 -5.92 23.43 7.48
N MET A 136 -7.09 23.07 8.01
CA MET A 136 -8.37 23.53 7.47
C MET A 136 -8.57 25.04 7.67
N GLU A 137 -8.23 25.57 8.84
CA GLU A 137 -8.31 27.01 9.12
C GLU A 137 -7.38 27.80 8.20
N ALA A 138 -6.15 27.34 7.98
CA ALA A 138 -5.22 27.94 7.02
C ALA A 138 -5.76 27.92 5.58
N LYS A 139 -6.38 26.81 5.16
CA LYS A 139 -7.04 26.69 3.85
C LYS A 139 -8.19 27.70 3.73
N LYS A 140 -9.06 27.77 4.74
CA LYS A 140 -10.18 28.72 4.78
C LYS A 140 -9.72 30.17 4.72
N LEU A 141 -8.67 30.53 5.46
CA LEU A 141 -8.06 31.86 5.40
C LEU A 141 -7.51 32.17 4.00
N SER A 142 -6.94 31.19 3.31
CA SER A 142 -6.46 31.35 1.93
C SER A 142 -7.59 31.51 0.89
N GLU A 143 -8.78 30.96 1.16
CA GLU A 143 -9.96 31.05 0.29
C GLU A 143 -10.70 32.38 0.48
N LEU A 144 -10.78 32.89 1.72
CA LEU A 144 -11.31 34.21 2.02
C LEU A 144 -10.53 35.34 1.34
N SER A 145 -9.23 35.16 1.07
CA SER A 145 -8.44 36.15 0.31
C SER A 145 -8.78 36.17 -1.19
N LYS A 146 -9.48 35.16 -1.70
CA LYS A 146 -9.86 35.03 -3.12
C LYS A 146 -11.26 35.56 -3.44
N ASN A 147 -11.92 36.27 -2.51
CA ASN A 147 -13.28 36.83 -2.69
C ASN A 147 -14.35 35.80 -3.08
N GLU A 148 -14.22 34.54 -2.65
CA GLU A 148 -15.30 33.55 -2.75
C GLU A 148 -16.04 33.47 -1.41
N ALA A 149 -17.38 33.54 -1.44
CA ALA A 149 -18.21 33.49 -0.25
C ALA A 149 -18.15 32.08 0.38
N TRP A 150 -17.50 31.97 1.54
CA TRP A 150 -17.47 30.72 2.32
C TRP A 150 -18.83 30.48 2.98
N VAL A 151 -19.54 29.43 2.56
CA VAL A 151 -20.77 28.96 3.19
C VAL A 151 -20.43 27.78 4.12
N PRO A 152 -20.77 27.82 5.42
CA PRO A 152 -20.63 26.65 6.28
C PRO A 152 -21.64 25.57 5.88
N GLU A 153 -21.18 24.49 5.25
CA GLU A 153 -22.00 23.32 4.95
C GLU A 153 -21.99 22.32 6.11
N GLU A 154 -23.15 21.81 6.52
CA GLU A 154 -23.27 20.76 7.55
C GLU A 154 -22.64 19.43 7.11
N PHE A 155 -22.67 19.12 5.82
CA PHE A 155 -22.07 17.92 5.22
C PHE A 155 -21.24 18.28 3.99
N HIS A 156 -19.92 18.14 4.10
CA HIS A 156 -18.99 18.36 2.99
C HIS A 156 -18.60 17.02 2.36
N VAL A 157 -19.01 16.77 1.11
CA VAL A 157 -18.65 15.52 0.40
C VAL A 157 -17.16 15.52 0.06
N MET A 158 -16.44 14.50 0.51
CA MET A 158 -14.98 14.42 0.44
C MET A 158 -14.44 14.55 -0.99
N LEU A 159 -13.38 15.33 -1.15
CA LEU A 159 -12.60 15.45 -2.38
C LEU A 159 -11.33 14.57 -2.32
N ALA A 160 -10.72 14.30 -3.47
CA ALA A 160 -9.45 13.56 -3.53
C ALA A 160 -8.32 14.27 -2.74
N SER A 161 -8.32 15.61 -2.77
CA SER A 161 -7.40 16.43 -1.96
C SER A 161 -7.64 16.30 -0.46
N ASP A 162 -8.90 16.13 -0.03
CA ASP A 162 -9.26 15.91 1.38
C ASP A 162 -8.75 14.55 1.85
N ILE A 163 -8.97 13.50 1.05
CA ILE A 163 -8.46 12.14 1.33
C ILE A 163 -6.93 12.15 1.40
N SER A 164 -6.26 12.76 0.42
CA SER A 164 -4.80 12.83 0.37
C SER A 164 -4.22 13.55 1.60
N ALA A 165 -4.77 14.72 1.95
CA ALA A 165 -4.30 15.51 3.09
C ALA A 165 -4.52 14.80 4.42
N VAL A 166 -5.70 14.19 4.62
CA VAL A 166 -6.00 13.41 5.84
C VAL A 166 -5.12 12.19 5.93
N THR A 167 -4.98 11.42 4.83
CA THR A 167 -4.14 10.21 4.80
C THR A 167 -2.69 10.53 5.15
N GLN A 168 -2.13 11.63 4.64
CA GLN A 168 -0.77 12.03 4.97
C GLN A 168 -0.59 12.26 6.49
N VAL A 169 -1.53 12.97 7.12
CA VAL A 169 -1.49 13.22 8.56
C VAL A 169 -1.66 11.91 9.34
N GLU A 170 -2.65 11.09 8.97
CA GLU A 170 -2.90 9.77 9.59
C GLU A 170 -1.65 8.89 9.54
N MET A 171 -0.97 8.80 8.39
CA MET A 171 0.25 7.98 8.24
C MET A 171 1.39 8.46 9.15
N VAL A 172 1.62 9.77 9.23
CA VAL A 172 2.64 10.33 10.13
C VAL A 172 2.30 10.04 11.59
N THR A 173 1.04 10.26 11.99
CA THR A 173 0.61 9.99 13.36
C THR A 173 0.58 8.50 13.70
N MET A 174 0.30 7.62 12.73
CA MET A 174 0.39 6.16 12.88
C MET A 174 1.83 5.73 13.16
N MET A 175 2.79 6.28 12.42
CA MET A 175 4.20 6.01 12.65
C MET A 175 4.66 6.53 14.02
N GLU A 176 4.31 7.76 14.38
CA GLU A 176 4.60 8.33 15.70
C GLU A 176 4.01 7.45 16.82
N TRP A 177 2.74 7.05 16.69
CA TRP A 177 2.08 6.14 17.61
C TRP A 177 2.80 4.79 17.72
N ALA A 178 3.15 4.16 16.59
CA ALA A 178 3.82 2.86 16.60
C ALA A 178 5.17 2.90 17.35
N GLN A 179 5.89 4.03 17.28
CA GLN A 179 7.15 4.23 18.01
C GLN A 179 6.95 4.27 19.53
N THR A 180 5.74 4.63 20.02
CA THR A 180 5.42 4.62 21.45
C THR A 180 5.20 3.21 22.01
N LEU A 181 5.02 2.21 21.14
CA LEU A 181 4.72 0.84 21.55
C LEU A 181 5.96 0.13 22.14
N PRO A 182 5.78 -0.68 23.21
CA PRO A 182 6.87 -1.40 23.86
C PRO A 182 7.60 -2.31 22.86
N LYS A 183 8.94 -2.23 22.84
CA LYS A 183 9.82 -3.04 21.97
C LYS A 183 9.56 -2.89 20.46
N PHE A 184 8.73 -1.95 20.00
CA PHE A 184 8.55 -1.73 18.57
C PHE A 184 9.85 -1.26 17.92
N MET A 185 10.52 -0.27 18.53
CA MET A 185 11.78 0.28 18.03
C MET A 185 12.97 -0.68 18.10
N THR A 186 12.86 -1.77 18.86
CA THR A 186 13.89 -2.82 18.91
C THR A 186 13.78 -3.83 17.77
N LEU A 187 12.66 -3.84 17.04
CA LEU A 187 12.48 -4.71 15.88
C LEU A 187 13.38 -4.25 14.70
N PRO A 188 13.86 -5.18 13.86
CA PRO A 188 14.59 -4.86 12.64
C PRO A 188 13.80 -3.87 11.76
N LEU A 189 14.52 -2.99 11.08
CA LEU A 189 13.92 -1.97 10.22
C LEU A 189 13.00 -2.57 9.14
N CYS A 190 13.44 -3.63 8.46
CA CYS A 190 12.62 -4.33 7.45
C CYS A 190 11.31 -4.89 8.02
N ASP A 191 11.35 -5.42 9.25
CA ASP A 191 10.17 -5.98 9.92
C ASP A 191 9.19 -4.86 10.30
N ARG A 192 9.70 -3.75 10.85
CA ARG A 192 8.89 -2.57 11.19
C ARG A 192 8.18 -2.00 9.96
N ILE A 193 8.89 -1.84 8.84
CA ILE A 193 8.30 -1.38 7.58
C ILE A 193 7.20 -2.34 7.12
N THR A 194 7.46 -3.64 7.17
CA THR A 194 6.50 -4.66 6.73
C THR A 194 5.22 -4.60 7.57
N LEU A 195 5.34 -4.46 8.89
CA LEU A 195 4.20 -4.32 9.81
C LEU A 195 3.40 -3.05 9.50
N LEU A 196 4.07 -1.91 9.38
CA LEU A 196 3.42 -0.62 9.10
C LEU A 196 2.73 -0.63 7.73
N LYS A 197 3.38 -1.15 6.68
CA LYS A 197 2.80 -1.25 5.33
C LYS A 197 1.54 -2.12 5.32
N ARG A 198 1.55 -3.27 6.01
CA ARG A 198 0.37 -4.15 6.12
C ARG A 198 -0.75 -3.52 6.95
N PHE A 199 -0.39 -2.72 7.96
CA PHE A 199 -1.35 -2.10 8.87
C PHE A 199 -1.97 -0.80 8.35
N ALA A 200 -1.30 -0.07 7.45
CA ALA A 200 -1.68 1.28 7.03
C ALA A 200 -3.16 1.45 6.64
N VAL A 201 -3.68 0.63 5.72
CA VAL A 201 -5.08 0.76 5.28
C VAL A 201 -6.06 0.33 6.36
N HIS A 202 -5.75 -0.73 7.09
CA HIS A 202 -6.54 -1.19 8.23
C HIS A 202 -6.63 -0.10 9.31
N HIS A 203 -5.54 0.62 9.55
CA HIS A 203 -5.50 1.74 10.48
C HIS A 203 -6.43 2.88 10.05
N LEU A 204 -6.41 3.27 8.77
CA LEU A 204 -7.32 4.31 8.25
C LEU A 204 -8.78 3.93 8.44
N ILE A 205 -9.16 2.71 8.04
CA ILE A 205 -10.54 2.21 8.19
C ILE A 205 -10.94 2.17 9.66
N LEU A 206 -10.07 1.71 10.55
CA LEU A 206 -10.37 1.63 11.97
C LEU A 206 -10.51 3.02 12.61
N GLU A 207 -9.61 3.97 12.33
CA GLU A 207 -9.67 5.33 12.89
C GLU A 207 -10.90 6.10 12.41
N HIS A 208 -11.14 6.11 11.10
CA HIS A 208 -12.30 6.80 10.52
C HIS A 208 -13.62 6.11 10.88
N GLY A 209 -13.61 4.77 10.96
CA GLY A 209 -14.76 4.00 11.41
C GLY A 209 -15.10 4.27 12.87
N TYR A 210 -14.09 4.31 13.75
CA TYR A 210 -14.28 4.68 15.15
C TYR A 210 -14.77 6.12 15.31
N TYR A 211 -14.18 7.07 14.58
CA TYR A 211 -14.63 8.46 14.56
C TYR A 211 -16.07 8.59 14.07
N THR A 212 -16.43 7.92 12.98
CA THR A 212 -17.80 7.92 12.45
C THR A 212 -18.78 7.24 13.42
N ALA A 213 -18.37 6.16 14.08
CA ALA A 213 -19.21 5.44 15.03
C ALA A 213 -19.53 6.29 16.28
N SER A 214 -18.60 7.14 16.72
CA SER A 214 -18.85 8.09 17.82
C SER A 214 -19.75 9.26 17.41
N LEU A 215 -19.85 9.55 16.11
CA LEU A 215 -20.87 10.45 15.57
C LEU A 215 -22.22 9.73 15.51
N ASN A 216 -23.28 10.36 16.02
CA ASN A 216 -24.64 9.81 16.00
C ASN A 216 -25.34 10.08 14.65
N VAL A 217 -24.64 9.81 13.54
CA VAL A 217 -25.10 10.03 12.17
C VAL A 217 -25.21 8.68 11.45
N ARG A 218 -26.30 8.47 10.70
CA ARG A 218 -26.56 7.23 9.96
C ARG A 218 -26.20 7.40 8.49
N ASP A 219 -25.84 6.29 7.85
CA ASP A 219 -25.65 6.17 6.40
C ASP A 219 -24.62 7.15 5.79
N VAL A 220 -23.68 7.61 6.61
CA VAL A 220 -22.60 8.51 6.21
C VAL A 220 -21.30 8.04 6.86
N TRP A 221 -20.24 7.96 6.07
CA TRP A 221 -18.88 7.72 6.53
C TRP A 221 -18.11 9.05 6.63
N PHE A 222 -17.48 9.34 7.75
CA PHE A 222 -16.68 10.55 7.96
C PHE A 222 -15.19 10.22 8.03
N ILE A 223 -14.37 11.12 7.50
CA ILE A 223 -12.93 11.13 7.74
C ILE A 223 -12.55 12.24 8.73
N SER A 224 -11.31 12.22 9.21
CA SER A 224 -10.85 13.01 10.36
C SER A 224 -10.89 14.54 10.16
N ASN A 225 -11.07 15.04 8.94
CA ASN A 225 -11.29 16.48 8.66
C ASN A 225 -12.78 16.89 8.62
N GLY A 226 -13.70 15.97 8.91
CA GLY A 226 -15.14 16.23 8.87
C GLY A 226 -15.78 16.13 7.48
N SER A 227 -15.00 15.92 6.42
CA SER A 227 -15.55 15.56 5.12
C SER A 227 -16.10 14.13 5.15
N CYS A 228 -17.04 13.84 4.25
CA CYS A 228 -17.83 12.62 4.33
C CYS A 228 -18.10 11.95 2.98
N MET A 229 -18.40 10.66 3.06
CA MET A 229 -18.84 9.81 1.97
C MET A 229 -20.24 9.27 2.31
N PRO A 230 -21.31 9.86 1.75
CA PRO A 230 -22.68 9.44 2.03
C PRO A 230 -23.04 8.18 1.23
N ARG A 231 -23.87 7.30 1.81
CA ARG A 231 -24.42 6.14 1.09
C ARG A 231 -25.25 6.57 -0.12
N GLN A 232 -25.99 7.66 0.01
CA GLN A 232 -26.74 8.30 -1.07
C GLN A 232 -26.65 9.82 -0.94
N VAL A 233 -26.17 10.49 -1.99
CA VAL A 233 -26.07 11.96 -2.02
C VAL A 233 -27.46 12.60 -1.95
N ASN A 234 -28.50 11.94 -2.49
CA ASN A 234 -29.87 12.45 -2.54
C ASN A 234 -30.57 12.54 -1.17
N ILE A 235 -30.01 11.95 -0.12
CA ILE A 235 -30.58 11.97 1.24
C ILE A 235 -29.99 13.13 2.06
N LEU A 236 -28.90 13.75 1.61
CA LEU A 236 -28.29 14.88 2.30
C LEU A 236 -29.22 16.12 2.35
N PRO A 237 -29.01 17.05 3.30
CA PRO A 237 -29.70 18.34 3.29
C PRO A 237 -29.55 19.06 1.94
N GLU A 238 -30.59 19.80 1.52
CA GLU A 238 -30.61 20.49 0.21
C GLU A 238 -29.45 21.48 0.02
N GLU A 239 -28.97 22.07 1.10
CA GLU A 239 -27.83 22.98 1.10
C GLU A 239 -26.52 22.26 0.71
N SER A 240 -26.29 21.07 1.27
CA SER A 240 -25.14 20.21 0.92
C SER A 240 -25.26 19.57 -0.46
N LYS A 241 -26.48 19.35 -0.98
CA LYS A 241 -26.69 18.79 -2.32
C LYS A 241 -26.29 19.75 -3.43
N ARG A 242 -26.60 21.03 -3.28
CA ARG A 242 -26.37 22.06 -4.32
C ARG A 242 -24.89 22.23 -4.67
N CYS A 243 -24.01 21.91 -3.73
CA CYS A 243 -22.57 22.07 -3.87
C CYS A 243 -21.86 20.80 -4.40
N VAL A 244 -22.59 19.71 -4.66
CA VAL A 244 -22.06 18.46 -5.22
C VAL A 244 -22.32 18.42 -6.72
N ALA A 245 -21.24 18.48 -7.50
CA ALA A 245 -21.31 18.37 -8.96
C ALA A 245 -21.85 16.99 -9.42
N GLU A 246 -22.53 16.96 -10.58
CA GLU A 246 -23.21 15.74 -11.08
C GLU A 246 -22.23 14.57 -11.28
N ASP A 247 -21.01 14.85 -11.71
CA ASP A 247 -19.93 13.86 -11.88
C ASP A 247 -19.52 13.23 -10.54
N ARG A 248 -19.49 14.01 -9.46
CA ARG A 248 -19.20 13.53 -8.10
C ARG A 248 -20.31 12.66 -7.58
N LYS A 249 -21.56 13.07 -7.81
CA LYS A 249 -22.73 12.25 -7.46
C LYS A 249 -22.69 10.91 -8.19
N TRP A 250 -22.40 10.91 -9.49
CA TRP A 250 -22.25 9.69 -10.28
C TRP A 250 -21.15 8.77 -9.73
N ARG A 251 -19.96 9.32 -9.42
CA ARG A 251 -18.85 8.53 -8.84
C ARG A 251 -19.23 7.92 -7.49
N GLN A 252 -19.92 8.68 -6.64
CA GLN A 252 -20.40 8.16 -5.37
C GLN A 252 -21.38 6.99 -5.58
N GLU A 253 -22.35 7.15 -6.49
CA GLU A 253 -23.41 6.16 -6.77
C GLU A 253 -22.96 4.94 -7.59
N LYS A 254 -21.87 5.06 -8.37
CA LYS A 254 -21.43 4.00 -9.30
C LYS A 254 -20.08 3.37 -8.96
N LEU A 255 -19.15 4.14 -8.39
CA LEU A 255 -17.79 3.68 -8.13
C LEU A 255 -17.54 3.39 -6.64
N TYR A 256 -17.99 4.28 -5.75
CA TYR A 256 -17.67 4.20 -4.32
C TYR A 256 -18.77 3.56 -3.47
N THR A 257 -19.95 3.31 -4.04
CA THR A 257 -21.11 2.80 -3.29
C THR A 257 -20.80 1.51 -2.54
N GLU A 258 -20.16 0.53 -3.19
CA GLU A 258 -19.88 -0.76 -2.55
C GLU A 258 -18.93 -0.62 -1.34
N MET A 259 -17.84 0.12 -1.50
CA MET A 259 -16.93 0.41 -0.40
C MET A 259 -17.59 1.24 0.70
N THR A 260 -18.43 2.21 0.34
CA THR A 260 -19.20 3.01 1.30
C THR A 260 -20.10 2.11 2.14
N ASN A 261 -20.80 1.18 1.49
CA ASN A 261 -21.67 0.22 2.15
C ASN A 261 -20.87 -0.65 3.12
N ARG A 262 -19.75 -1.25 2.67
CA ARG A 262 -18.91 -2.09 3.55
C ARG A 262 -18.34 -1.31 4.74
N CYS A 263 -17.84 -0.09 4.52
CA CYS A 263 -17.33 0.75 5.59
C CYS A 263 -18.43 1.05 6.64
N ILE A 264 -19.66 1.34 6.20
CA ILE A 264 -20.76 1.64 7.12
C ILE A 264 -21.28 0.36 7.82
N ASP A 265 -21.56 -0.68 7.04
CA ASP A 265 -22.25 -1.90 7.49
C ASP A 265 -21.36 -2.83 8.29
N GLU A 266 -20.08 -2.93 7.92
CA GLU A 266 -19.15 -3.88 8.52
C GLU A 266 -18.20 -3.23 9.54
N VAL A 267 -18.09 -1.90 9.56
CA VAL A 267 -17.22 -1.18 10.52
C VAL A 267 -18.03 -0.25 11.41
N VAL A 268 -18.71 0.77 10.86
CA VAL A 268 -19.39 1.78 11.68
C VAL A 268 -20.49 1.19 12.54
N TYR A 269 -21.43 0.43 11.96
CA TYR A 269 -22.54 -0.14 12.71
C TYR A 269 -22.08 -1.13 13.80
N PRO A 270 -21.15 -2.08 13.54
CA PRO A 270 -20.59 -2.94 14.57
C PRO A 270 -19.88 -2.17 15.68
N LEU A 271 -19.00 -1.22 15.35
CA LEU A 271 -18.28 -0.43 16.36
C LEU A 271 -19.21 0.42 17.21
N ARG A 272 -20.25 1.02 16.61
CA ARG A 272 -21.27 1.79 17.33
C ARG A 272 -22.11 0.92 18.26
N ARG A 273 -22.48 -0.29 17.82
CA ARG A 273 -23.20 -1.26 18.65
C ARG A 273 -22.37 -1.71 19.84
N LEU A 274 -21.08 -1.95 19.62
CA LEU A 274 -20.14 -2.34 20.69
C LEU A 274 -19.85 -1.20 21.68
N ARG A 275 -20.00 0.06 21.26
CA ARG A 275 -19.54 1.24 22.01
C ARG A 275 -18.08 1.03 22.43
N LEU A 276 -17.23 0.85 21.42
CA LEU A 276 -15.83 0.50 21.61
C LEU A 276 -15.13 1.53 22.53
N SER A 277 -14.53 1.06 23.62
CA SER A 277 -13.78 1.90 24.56
C SER A 277 -12.42 2.29 23.97
N PRO A 278 -11.77 3.35 24.49
CA PRO A 278 -10.41 3.71 24.09
C PRO A 278 -9.39 2.59 24.32
N GLU A 279 -9.51 1.84 25.42
CA GLU A 279 -8.65 0.68 25.73
C GLU A 279 -8.84 -0.45 24.72
N GLU A 280 -10.09 -0.74 24.35
CA GLU A 280 -10.43 -1.73 23.33
C GLU A 280 -9.89 -1.32 21.95
N LEU A 281 -10.05 -0.05 21.57
CA LEU A 281 -9.50 0.50 20.32
C LEU A 281 -7.98 0.36 20.29
N CYS A 282 -7.31 0.77 21.36
CA CYS A 282 -5.85 0.68 21.48
C CYS A 282 -5.38 -0.78 21.34
N ALA A 283 -6.03 -1.70 22.06
CA ALA A 283 -5.73 -3.13 21.97
C ALA A 283 -5.96 -3.68 20.56
N LEU A 284 -7.07 -3.32 19.92
CA LEU A 284 -7.42 -3.73 18.56
C LEU A 284 -6.36 -3.26 17.54
N LYS A 285 -5.95 -1.98 17.61
CA LYS A 285 -4.89 -1.40 16.78
C LYS A 285 -3.58 -2.18 16.94
N ILE A 286 -3.18 -2.50 18.17
CA ILE A 286 -1.95 -3.24 18.44
C ILE A 286 -2.05 -4.68 17.89
N ILE A 287 -3.18 -5.36 18.10
CA ILE A 287 -3.41 -6.73 17.63
C ILE A 287 -3.31 -6.82 16.10
N MET A 288 -3.85 -5.80 15.40
CA MET A 288 -3.85 -5.70 13.94
C MET A 288 -2.48 -5.27 13.38
N LEU A 289 -1.79 -4.31 14.01
CA LEU A 289 -0.42 -3.93 13.64
C LEU A 289 0.52 -5.13 13.70
N PHE A 290 0.45 -5.88 14.79
CA PHE A 290 1.28 -7.03 15.08
C PHE A 290 0.75 -8.34 14.47
N ASN A 291 0.10 -8.27 13.32
CA ASN A 291 -0.35 -9.44 12.60
C ASN A 291 0.79 -10.04 11.75
N CYS A 292 1.40 -11.11 12.26
CA CYS A 292 2.42 -11.88 11.57
C CYS A 292 1.77 -13.07 10.85
N GLY A 293 1.46 -12.93 9.56
CA GLY A 293 0.99 -14.06 8.74
C GLY A 293 1.93 -15.27 8.78
N ASN A 294 1.38 -16.47 8.54
CA ASN A 294 2.14 -17.73 8.49
C ASN A 294 2.64 -17.98 7.06
N HIS A 295 3.79 -17.42 6.69
CA HIS A 295 4.44 -17.78 5.43
C HIS A 295 5.63 -18.68 5.75
N TYR A 296 5.57 -19.96 5.38
CA TYR A 296 6.67 -20.92 5.55
C TYR A 296 7.27 -21.38 4.21
N HIS A 297 6.96 -20.71 3.09
CA HIS A 297 7.39 -21.15 1.77
C HIS A 297 8.57 -20.32 1.24
N THR A 298 9.64 -21.06 0.94
CA THR A 298 10.81 -20.69 0.16
C THR A 298 10.40 -20.38 -1.27
N GLU A 299 10.37 -19.11 -1.62
CA GLU A 299 10.73 -18.62 -2.96
C GLU A 299 11.04 -17.13 -2.86
N GLU A 300 12.00 -16.72 -3.69
CA GLU A 300 12.77 -15.49 -3.56
C GLU A 300 11.88 -14.25 -3.74
N ASN A 301 12.13 -13.26 -2.87
CA ASN A 301 11.68 -11.87 -2.90
C ASN A 301 10.44 -11.46 -2.06
N LEU A 302 10.79 -10.82 -0.93
CA LEU A 302 10.13 -9.69 -0.26
C LEU A 302 9.04 -9.97 0.80
N SER A 303 9.31 -9.47 2.03
CA SER A 303 8.43 -9.27 3.20
C SER A 303 8.27 -10.39 4.25
N PHE A 304 9.37 -11.08 4.59
CA PHE A 304 9.36 -12.01 5.73
C PHE A 304 9.65 -11.28 7.06
N ILE A 305 8.81 -11.48 8.08
CA ILE A 305 9.08 -11.04 9.47
C ILE A 305 9.92 -12.10 10.15
N SER A 306 11.08 -11.71 10.70
CA SER A 306 11.99 -12.65 11.37
C SER A 306 11.34 -13.44 12.52
N GLU A 307 11.83 -14.67 12.77
CA GLU A 307 11.32 -15.51 13.87
C GLU A 307 11.48 -14.85 15.25
N GLU A 308 12.55 -14.08 15.46
CA GLU A 308 12.79 -13.34 16.69
C GLU A 308 11.78 -12.20 16.87
N SER A 309 11.53 -11.42 15.81
CA SER A 309 10.46 -10.43 15.80
C SER A 309 9.10 -11.06 16.06
N ARG A 310 8.80 -12.21 15.46
CA ARG A 310 7.53 -12.93 15.66
C ARG A 310 7.31 -13.28 17.13
N ARG A 311 8.33 -13.78 17.82
CA ARG A 311 8.25 -14.07 19.27
C ARG A 311 7.98 -12.82 20.09
N THR A 312 8.70 -11.73 19.79
CA THR A 312 8.54 -10.45 20.49
C THR A 312 7.15 -9.86 20.29
N ILE A 313 6.65 -9.91 19.06
CA ILE A 313 5.31 -9.47 18.66
C ILE A 313 4.22 -10.25 19.42
N ILE A 314 4.33 -11.59 19.46
CA ILE A 314 3.36 -12.43 20.19
C ILE A 314 3.38 -12.12 21.70
N ASP A 315 4.56 -11.93 22.29
CA ASP A 315 4.70 -11.52 23.70
C ASP A 315 3.95 -10.20 23.98
N ILE A 316 4.11 -9.20 23.12
CA ILE A 316 3.41 -7.91 23.28
C ILE A 316 1.90 -8.08 23.12
N LYS A 317 1.43 -8.81 22.10
CA LYS A 317 -0.01 -9.07 21.90
C LYS A 317 -0.64 -9.74 23.11
N ASN A 318 -0.01 -10.77 23.65
CA ASN A 318 -0.50 -11.48 24.82
C ASN A 318 -0.56 -10.57 26.06
N LYS A 319 0.44 -9.70 26.26
CA LYS A 319 0.46 -8.72 27.35
C LYS A 319 -0.65 -7.67 27.21
N VAL A 320 -0.91 -7.19 26.00
CA VAL A 320 -1.98 -6.23 25.75
C VAL A 320 -3.36 -6.86 25.99
N ILE A 321 -3.58 -8.09 25.54
CA ILE A 321 -4.82 -8.84 25.82
C ILE A 321 -5.00 -9.06 27.33
N ALA A 322 -3.94 -9.51 28.01
CA ALA A 322 -3.98 -9.68 29.47
C ALA A 322 -4.23 -8.35 30.20
N GLY A 323 -3.60 -7.25 29.75
CA GLY A 323 -3.83 -5.90 30.27
C GLY A 323 -5.28 -5.44 30.08
N LEU A 324 -5.87 -5.68 28.92
CA LEU A 324 -7.28 -5.37 28.66
C LEU A 324 -8.21 -6.18 29.59
N PHE A 325 -7.89 -7.46 29.86
CA PHE A 325 -8.67 -8.26 30.82
C PHE A 325 -8.55 -7.72 32.25
N GLN A 326 -7.35 -7.28 32.67
CA GLN A 326 -7.18 -6.61 33.95
C GLN A 326 -7.97 -5.29 34.01
N HIS A 327 -8.06 -4.55 32.91
CA HIS A 327 -8.90 -3.36 32.83
C HIS A 327 -10.39 -3.70 33.01
N TYR A 328 -10.91 -4.71 32.31
CA TYR A 328 -12.29 -5.16 32.51
C TYR A 328 -12.58 -5.57 33.95
N HIS A 329 -11.64 -6.29 34.57
CA HIS A 329 -11.76 -6.67 35.97
C HIS A 329 -11.79 -5.44 36.89
N HIS A 330 -10.93 -4.45 36.62
CA HIS A 330 -10.86 -3.20 37.38
C HIS A 330 -12.16 -2.39 37.31
N ILE A 331 -12.76 -2.26 36.13
CA ILE A 331 -14.05 -1.56 35.95
C ILE A 331 -15.28 -2.43 36.30
N ARG A 332 -15.05 -3.69 36.73
CA ARG A 332 -16.08 -4.69 37.06
C ARG A 332 -17.07 -4.91 35.91
N TYR A 333 -16.54 -5.08 34.69
CA TYR A 333 -17.36 -5.38 33.53
C TYR A 333 -17.79 -6.85 33.54
N ASP A 334 -19.09 -7.12 33.53
CA ASP A 334 -19.62 -8.49 33.50
C ASP A 334 -19.48 -9.12 32.09
N ASN A 335 -19.22 -10.43 32.01
CA ASN A 335 -19.06 -11.18 30.75
C ASN A 335 -18.01 -10.58 29.79
N TYR A 336 -16.88 -10.13 30.34
CA TYR A 336 -15.83 -9.47 29.56
C TYR A 336 -15.15 -10.40 28.55
N GLU A 337 -15.19 -11.72 28.74
CA GLU A 337 -14.68 -12.71 27.79
C GLU A 337 -15.49 -12.71 26.49
N GLU A 338 -16.82 -12.67 26.59
CA GLU A 338 -17.71 -12.56 25.44
C GLU A 338 -17.55 -11.20 24.75
N ARG A 339 -17.44 -10.13 25.55
CA ARG A 339 -17.18 -8.78 25.03
C ARG A 339 -15.89 -8.74 24.21
N PHE A 340 -14.80 -9.28 24.73
CA PHE A 340 -13.54 -9.35 23.99
C PHE A 340 -13.66 -10.16 22.70
N GLY A 341 -14.38 -11.28 22.72
CA GLY A 341 -14.69 -12.06 21.52
C GLY A 341 -15.40 -11.21 20.46
N ASN A 342 -16.42 -10.46 20.86
CA ASN A 342 -17.16 -9.56 19.98
C ASN A 342 -16.28 -8.42 19.41
N VAL A 343 -15.37 -7.87 20.22
CA VAL A 343 -14.38 -6.87 19.75
C VAL A 343 -13.43 -7.49 18.72
N LEU A 344 -12.90 -8.70 18.95
CA LEU A 344 -12.04 -9.37 17.97
C LEU A 344 -12.77 -9.70 16.66
N LEU A 345 -14.04 -10.08 16.71
CA LEU A 345 -14.83 -10.38 15.51
C LEU A 345 -15.00 -9.16 14.61
N SER A 346 -14.90 -7.94 15.14
CA SER A 346 -14.92 -6.70 14.34
C SER A 346 -13.75 -6.58 13.36
N ILE A 347 -12.63 -7.28 13.61
CA ILE A 347 -11.46 -7.30 12.70
C ILE A 347 -11.87 -7.76 11.29
N SER A 348 -12.78 -8.72 11.18
CA SER A 348 -13.21 -9.26 9.89
C SER A 348 -13.84 -8.20 8.99
N GLY A 349 -14.73 -7.36 9.55
CA GLY A 349 -15.35 -6.25 8.84
C GLY A 349 -14.34 -5.15 8.48
N ILE A 350 -13.39 -4.86 9.38
CA ILE A 350 -12.32 -3.89 9.10
C ILE A 350 -11.43 -4.36 7.95
N VAL A 351 -11.06 -5.65 7.93
CA VAL A 351 -10.25 -6.25 6.84
C VAL A 351 -11.03 -6.23 5.52
N SER A 352 -12.31 -6.59 5.53
CA SER A 352 -13.18 -6.57 4.35
C SER A 352 -13.33 -5.16 3.75
N ALA A 353 -13.58 -4.16 4.59
CA ALA A 353 -13.64 -2.76 4.17
C ALA A 353 -12.28 -2.24 3.68
N ALA A 354 -11.17 -2.65 4.32
CA ALA A 354 -9.82 -2.33 3.87
C ALA A 354 -9.51 -2.94 2.50
N SER A 355 -9.93 -4.18 2.25
CA SER A 355 -9.82 -4.83 0.94
C SER A 355 -10.62 -4.11 -0.14
N ALA A 356 -11.86 -3.71 0.14
CA ALA A 356 -12.67 -2.94 -0.81
C ALA A 356 -12.04 -1.56 -1.12
N LEU A 357 -11.49 -0.89 -0.10
CA LEU A 357 -10.73 0.34 -0.29
C LEU A 357 -9.48 0.09 -1.14
N LEU A 358 -8.76 -1.01 -0.91
CA LEU A 358 -7.61 -1.41 -1.73
C LEU A 358 -8.00 -1.67 -3.19
N GLU A 359 -9.10 -2.38 -3.46
CA GLU A 359 -9.57 -2.64 -4.84
C GLU A 359 -9.90 -1.34 -5.61
N ILE A 360 -10.50 -0.36 -4.93
CA ILE A 360 -10.83 0.96 -5.52
C ILE A 360 -9.61 1.89 -5.60
N THR A 361 -8.64 1.75 -4.69
CA THR A 361 -7.43 2.59 -4.68
C THR A 361 -6.31 2.03 -5.55
N MET A 362 -6.30 0.72 -5.84
CA MET A 362 -5.52 0.07 -6.89
C MET A 362 -5.90 0.59 -8.28
N THR A 363 -7.12 1.11 -8.44
CA THR A 363 -7.55 1.76 -9.68
C THR A 363 -7.27 3.27 -9.72
N THR A 364 -6.86 3.93 -8.63
CA THR A 364 -6.69 5.41 -8.69
C THR A 364 -5.61 6.13 -7.84
N TRP A 365 -5.08 5.70 -6.67
CA TRP A 365 -4.22 6.65 -5.87
C TRP A 365 -3.12 6.09 -4.94
N ILE A 366 -2.89 4.78 -4.82
CA ILE A 366 -1.89 4.25 -3.86
C ILE A 366 -0.42 4.36 -4.30
N TYR A 367 -0.12 4.50 -5.60
CA TYR A 367 1.25 4.78 -6.05
C TYR A 367 1.81 6.12 -5.50
N LEU A 368 0.93 7.07 -5.14
CA LEU A 368 1.30 8.35 -4.53
C LEU A 368 1.35 8.31 -2.99
N ALA A 369 0.43 7.61 -2.33
CA ALA A 369 0.37 7.56 -0.86
C ALA A 369 1.34 6.55 -0.23
N VAL A 370 1.58 5.41 -0.87
CA VAL A 370 2.61 4.43 -0.43
C VAL A 370 4.01 4.86 -0.89
N GLY A 371 4.09 5.69 -1.95
CA GLY A 371 5.32 6.39 -2.35
C GLY A 371 5.93 7.21 -1.20
N LEU A 372 5.12 7.89 -0.38
CA LEU A 372 5.59 8.64 0.79
C LEU A 372 6.17 7.77 1.92
N ILE A 373 5.80 6.48 2.00
CA ILE A 373 6.43 5.52 2.94
C ILE A 373 7.70 4.91 2.32
N CYS A 374 7.79 4.81 1.00
CA CYS A 374 9.01 4.41 0.31
C CYS A 374 10.11 5.49 0.32
N VAL A 375 9.75 6.79 0.36
CA VAL A 375 10.71 7.91 0.42
C VAL A 375 11.65 7.82 1.64
N PHE A 376 11.24 7.19 2.74
CA PHE A 376 12.11 7.09 3.92
C PHE A 376 12.86 5.77 4.07
N VAL A 377 12.45 4.66 3.45
CA VAL A 377 13.09 3.37 3.77
C VAL A 377 12.96 2.27 2.69
N THR A 378 13.77 2.34 1.64
CA THR A 378 14.45 1.14 1.08
C THR A 378 15.64 1.58 0.23
N PRO A 379 16.85 1.00 0.42
CA PRO A 379 17.86 1.02 -0.63
C PRO A 379 17.41 0.04 -1.71
N GLY A 380 17.26 0.53 -2.95
CA GLY A 380 16.88 -0.28 -4.11
C GLY A 380 17.92 -1.38 -4.38
N LEU A 381 17.43 -2.62 -4.54
CA LEU A 381 18.17 -3.69 -5.21
C LEU A 381 17.83 -3.62 -6.70
N GLY A 382 18.60 -2.80 -7.40
CA GLY A 382 18.74 -2.77 -8.84
C GLY A 382 20.03 -2.01 -9.08
N GLN A 383 21.02 -2.65 -9.71
CA GLN A 383 22.33 -2.04 -9.95
C GLN A 383 22.17 -0.73 -10.74
N GLN A 384 22.18 0.40 -10.02
CA GLN A 384 22.33 1.72 -10.59
C GLN A 384 23.84 1.99 -10.68
N PRO A 385 24.37 2.43 -11.83
CA PRO A 385 25.71 3.00 -11.86
C PRO A 385 25.74 4.27 -10.99
N ASP A 386 26.83 4.46 -10.26
CA ASP A 386 27.07 5.45 -9.19
C ASP A 386 26.71 6.92 -9.53
N CYS A 387 25.44 7.31 -9.48
CA CYS A 387 25.08 8.72 -9.41
C CYS A 387 25.19 9.21 -7.95
N ALA A 388 25.71 10.43 -7.77
CA ALA A 388 25.73 11.08 -6.46
C ALA A 388 24.31 11.23 -5.91
N LYS A 389 24.13 11.20 -4.59
CA LYS A 389 22.82 11.48 -3.98
C LYS A 389 22.62 12.99 -3.84
N PRO A 390 21.39 13.52 -4.03
CA PRO A 390 21.11 14.93 -3.84
C PRO A 390 21.37 15.32 -2.37
N GLN A 391 22.04 16.45 -2.16
CA GLN A 391 22.36 16.95 -0.81
C GLN A 391 21.30 17.94 -0.28
N ASN A 392 20.49 18.52 -1.17
CA ASN A 392 19.50 19.54 -0.88
C ASN A 392 18.39 19.53 -1.95
N GLU A 393 17.37 20.39 -1.77
CA GLU A 393 16.23 20.50 -2.68
C GLU A 393 16.57 21.21 -4.01
N THR A 394 17.77 21.80 -4.14
CA THR A 394 18.19 22.49 -5.36
C THR A 394 18.72 21.51 -6.39
N CYS A 395 18.29 21.66 -7.64
CA CYS A 395 18.77 20.81 -8.71
C CYS A 395 20.24 21.08 -9.07
N ASP A 396 21.02 20.01 -9.18
CA ASP A 396 22.38 20.02 -9.74
C ASP A 396 22.36 19.41 -11.14
N ILE A 397 22.86 20.15 -12.13
CA ILE A 397 22.89 19.72 -13.54
C ILE A 397 23.76 18.47 -13.75
N SER A 398 24.80 18.26 -12.94
CA SER A 398 25.67 17.09 -13.02
C SER A 398 24.95 15.82 -12.57
N LEU A 399 24.18 15.92 -11.47
CA LEU A 399 23.30 14.87 -10.99
C LEU A 399 22.20 14.57 -12.01
N LEU A 400 21.53 15.63 -12.53
CA LEU A 400 20.51 15.50 -13.56
C LEU A 400 21.03 14.78 -14.82
N SER A 401 22.24 15.13 -15.27
CA SER A 401 22.90 14.48 -16.41
C SER A 401 23.19 13.00 -16.15
N CYS A 402 23.59 12.64 -14.92
CA CYS A 402 23.80 11.25 -14.52
C CYS A 402 22.48 10.45 -14.51
N CYS A 403 21.44 10.98 -13.87
CA CYS A 403 20.13 10.35 -13.82
C CYS A 403 19.52 10.20 -15.22
N ASP A 404 19.65 11.21 -16.07
CA ASP A 404 19.24 11.18 -17.48
C ASP A 404 19.94 10.07 -18.27
N LYS A 405 21.25 9.90 -18.07
CA LYS A 405 21.99 8.83 -18.73
C LYS A 405 21.47 7.45 -18.32
N ASN A 406 21.13 7.26 -17.04
CA ASN A 406 20.54 6.03 -16.55
C ASN A 406 19.16 5.76 -17.15
N LEU A 407 18.31 6.80 -17.23
CA LEU A 407 17.01 6.73 -17.90
C LEU A 407 17.15 6.25 -19.35
N ARG A 408 18.04 6.90 -20.12
CA ARG A 408 18.28 6.54 -21.53
C ARG A 408 18.85 5.12 -21.68
N SER A 409 19.76 4.74 -20.79
CA SER A 409 20.33 3.38 -20.78
C SER A 409 19.27 2.32 -20.50
N TYR A 410 18.34 2.56 -19.56
CA TYR A 410 17.27 1.61 -19.23
C TYR A 410 16.31 1.40 -20.41
N LEU A 411 16.01 2.47 -21.14
CA LEU A 411 15.15 2.42 -22.34
C LEU A 411 15.86 1.90 -23.59
N ASN A 412 17.12 1.47 -23.48
CA ASN A 412 17.98 1.08 -24.61
C ASN A 412 18.10 2.18 -25.68
N PHE A 413 18.03 3.46 -25.27
CA PHE A 413 18.30 4.58 -26.16
C PHE A 413 19.81 4.69 -26.39
N THR A 414 20.28 4.04 -27.45
CA THR A 414 21.69 4.06 -27.86
C THR A 414 22.11 5.45 -28.35
N SER A 415 23.41 5.68 -28.51
CA SER A 415 23.96 6.95 -29.05
C SER A 415 23.50 7.27 -30.47
N ALA A 416 22.87 6.32 -31.17
CA ALA A 416 22.25 6.53 -32.48
C ALA A 416 20.90 7.28 -32.39
N ILE A 417 20.22 7.24 -31.24
CA ILE A 417 18.95 7.92 -31.02
C ILE A 417 19.23 9.34 -30.53
N CYS A 418 18.66 10.34 -31.22
CA CYS A 418 18.80 11.76 -30.89
C CYS A 418 20.26 12.23 -30.75
N GLU A 419 21.16 11.66 -31.58
CA GLU A 419 22.60 11.96 -31.59
C GLU A 419 23.29 11.77 -30.22
N GLY A 420 22.70 10.97 -29.32
CA GLY A 420 23.21 10.74 -27.98
C GLY A 420 23.09 11.94 -27.03
N SER A 421 22.37 12.99 -27.44
CA SER A 421 22.05 14.15 -26.59
C SER A 421 21.31 13.74 -25.31
N SER A 422 21.29 14.60 -24.28
CA SER A 422 20.45 14.34 -23.10
C SER A 422 18.97 14.54 -23.42
N THR A 423 18.08 13.92 -22.65
CA THR A 423 16.63 14.10 -22.85
C THR A 423 16.19 15.56 -22.70
N PHE A 424 16.92 16.33 -21.89
CA PHE A 424 16.67 17.76 -21.71
C PHE A 424 17.35 18.66 -22.75
N ALA A 425 18.30 18.14 -23.54
CA ALA A 425 18.89 18.87 -24.67
C ALA A 425 18.05 18.72 -25.95
N ASP A 426 17.47 17.54 -26.20
CA ASP A 426 16.55 17.29 -27.31
C ASP A 426 15.24 16.60 -26.86
N PRO A 427 14.38 17.32 -26.11
CA PRO A 427 13.14 16.75 -25.57
C PRO A 427 12.13 16.34 -26.65
N LEU A 428 12.17 16.97 -27.83
CA LEU A 428 11.27 16.65 -28.94
C LEU A 428 11.61 15.30 -29.56
N CYS A 429 12.89 15.03 -29.81
CA CYS A 429 13.32 13.74 -30.32
C CYS A 429 13.03 12.61 -29.32
N TYR A 430 13.32 12.82 -28.04
CA TYR A 430 13.05 11.80 -27.01
C TYR A 430 11.55 11.57 -26.77
N ARG A 431 10.69 12.58 -26.88
CA ARG A 431 9.24 12.38 -26.91
C ARG A 431 8.84 11.41 -28.01
N ARG A 432 9.32 11.62 -29.25
CA ARG A 432 9.01 10.73 -30.38
C ARG A 432 9.55 9.32 -30.15
N ALA A 433 10.73 9.17 -29.55
CA ALA A 433 11.29 7.86 -29.22
C ALA A 433 10.42 7.12 -28.18
N ILE A 434 9.94 7.83 -27.16
CA ILE A 434 9.06 7.28 -26.12
C ILE A 434 7.68 6.94 -26.69
N GLU A 435 7.07 7.81 -27.49
CA GLU A 435 5.80 7.55 -28.17
C GLU A 435 5.89 6.33 -29.12
N ASN A 436 7.05 6.08 -29.73
CA ASN A 436 7.30 4.87 -30.51
C ASN A 436 7.32 3.59 -29.65
N LEU A 437 7.74 3.67 -28.39
CA LEU A 437 7.64 2.56 -27.45
C LEU A 437 6.19 2.28 -27.08
N TYR A 438 5.36 3.30 -26.91
CA TYR A 438 3.91 3.13 -26.70
C TYR A 438 3.25 2.47 -27.92
N ALA A 439 3.57 2.96 -29.13
CA ALA A 439 2.97 2.50 -30.37
C ALA A 439 3.37 1.06 -30.76
N ASN A 440 4.63 0.67 -30.55
CA ASN A 440 5.14 -0.65 -30.96
C ASN A 440 5.22 -1.66 -29.81
N GLY A 441 5.44 -1.21 -28.59
CA GLY A 441 5.55 -2.06 -27.40
C GLY A 441 4.24 -2.24 -26.64
N GLY A 442 3.20 -1.48 -26.98
CA GLY A 442 1.89 -1.53 -26.31
C GLY A 442 2.02 -1.34 -24.80
N VAL A 443 1.35 -2.19 -24.04
CA VAL A 443 1.40 -2.18 -22.56
C VAL A 443 2.82 -2.37 -22.03
N ASN A 444 3.57 -3.34 -22.55
CA ASN A 444 4.95 -3.58 -22.12
C ASN A 444 5.86 -2.38 -22.43
N GLY A 445 5.60 -1.68 -23.54
CA GLY A 445 6.29 -0.44 -23.89
C GLY A 445 6.02 0.68 -22.89
N LEU A 446 4.75 0.87 -22.49
CA LEU A 446 4.39 1.85 -21.46
C LEU A 446 5.00 1.50 -20.10
N LEU A 447 4.85 0.25 -19.65
CA LEU A 447 5.39 -0.19 -18.36
C LEU A 447 6.90 -0.02 -18.28
N ASN A 448 7.63 -0.37 -19.36
CA ASN A 448 9.08 -0.18 -19.43
C ASN A 448 9.48 1.30 -19.34
N VAL A 449 8.72 2.19 -19.98
CA VAL A 449 8.92 3.65 -19.85
C VAL A 449 8.68 4.13 -18.43
N CYS A 450 7.65 3.59 -17.77
CA CYS A 450 7.31 3.98 -16.41
C CYS A 450 8.31 3.47 -15.37
N ASP A 451 8.83 2.25 -15.53
CA ASP A 451 9.90 1.75 -14.68
C ASP A 451 11.16 2.63 -14.80
N ALA A 452 11.56 2.98 -16.03
CA ALA A 452 12.69 3.86 -16.27
C ALA A 452 12.48 5.25 -15.67
N TYR A 453 11.27 5.82 -15.82
CA TYR A 453 10.93 7.13 -15.29
C TYR A 453 10.88 7.15 -13.75
N ASN A 454 10.39 6.07 -13.12
CA ASN A 454 10.40 5.95 -11.66
C ASN A 454 11.84 5.88 -11.13
N LEU A 455 12.72 5.13 -11.77
CA LEU A 455 14.15 5.09 -11.41
C LEU A 455 14.84 6.46 -11.59
N PHE A 456 14.46 7.21 -12.62
CA PHE A 456 14.94 8.56 -12.85
C PHE A 456 14.47 9.52 -11.74
N LYS A 457 13.19 9.44 -11.35
CA LYS A 457 12.63 10.22 -10.25
C LYS A 457 13.31 9.88 -8.93
N ASP A 458 13.52 8.60 -8.64
CA ASP A 458 14.21 8.13 -7.43
C ASP A 458 15.68 8.56 -7.40
N CYS A 459 16.32 8.69 -8.57
CA CYS A 459 17.68 9.22 -8.68
C CYS A 459 17.77 10.70 -8.29
N LEU A 460 16.75 11.50 -8.62
CA LEU A 460 16.68 12.92 -8.30
C LEU A 460 16.09 13.21 -6.91
N ASP A 461 15.26 12.32 -6.38
CA ASP A 461 14.65 12.36 -5.04
C ASP A 461 14.12 13.76 -4.68
N ILE A 462 14.62 14.36 -3.59
CA ILE A 462 14.21 15.69 -3.10
C ILE A 462 14.45 16.84 -4.10
N SER A 463 15.36 16.66 -5.07
CA SER A 463 15.70 17.69 -6.07
C SER A 463 14.82 17.65 -7.33
N MET A 464 13.96 16.63 -7.46
CA MET A 464 13.13 16.39 -8.66
C MET A 464 12.31 17.62 -9.06
N VAL A 465 11.61 18.25 -8.10
CA VAL A 465 10.74 19.41 -8.40
C VAL A 465 11.55 20.58 -8.94
N SER A 466 12.70 20.87 -8.33
CA SER A 466 13.59 21.95 -8.79
C SER A 466 14.14 21.66 -10.19
N CYS A 467 14.49 20.41 -10.48
CA CYS A 467 15.07 20.02 -11.77
C CYS A 467 14.09 20.13 -12.93
N MET A 468 12.78 19.99 -12.68
CA MET A 468 11.75 20.01 -13.74
C MET A 468 11.17 21.40 -14.01
N THR A 469 11.71 22.46 -13.39
CA THR A 469 11.21 23.83 -13.61
C THR A 469 11.80 24.47 -14.87
N ASN A 470 10.96 25.22 -15.59
CA ASN A 470 11.40 26.01 -16.76
C ASN A 470 12.58 26.94 -16.44
N SER A 471 12.51 27.62 -15.28
CA SER A 471 13.54 28.54 -14.80
C SER A 471 14.90 27.88 -14.63
N PHE A 472 14.96 26.62 -14.19
CA PHE A 472 16.22 25.90 -14.02
C PHE A 472 16.96 25.74 -15.35
N TYR A 473 16.26 25.32 -16.42
CA TYR A 473 16.88 25.13 -17.73
C TYR A 473 17.31 26.45 -18.36
N ILE A 474 16.51 27.52 -18.22
CA ILE A 474 16.89 28.86 -18.70
C ILE A 474 18.16 29.34 -18.02
N LEU A 475 18.26 29.19 -16.69
CA LEU A 475 19.45 29.61 -15.92
C LEU A 475 20.70 28.79 -16.27
N ASN A 476 20.53 27.56 -16.78
CA ASN A 476 21.63 26.70 -17.24
C ASN A 476 21.93 26.84 -18.73
N GLY A 477 21.44 27.89 -19.40
CA GLY A 477 21.81 28.23 -20.78
C GLY A 477 20.96 27.57 -21.87
N TYR A 478 19.87 26.88 -21.51
CA TYR A 478 18.91 26.38 -22.50
C TYR A 478 17.93 27.48 -22.90
N GLY A 479 17.56 27.53 -24.19
CA GLY A 479 16.56 28.47 -24.67
C GLY A 479 15.18 28.21 -24.07
N SER A 480 14.36 29.26 -23.92
CA SER A 480 12.99 29.17 -23.38
C SER A 480 12.11 28.14 -24.13
N PHE A 481 12.33 27.98 -25.44
CA PHE A 481 11.67 26.94 -26.23
C PHE A 481 12.03 25.53 -25.73
N ILE A 482 13.32 25.22 -25.57
CA ILE A 482 13.78 23.92 -25.09
C ILE A 482 13.30 23.69 -23.66
N ALA A 483 13.47 24.67 -22.76
CA ALA A 483 13.04 24.59 -21.36
C ALA A 483 11.55 24.21 -21.23
N SER A 484 10.69 24.84 -22.02
CA SER A 484 9.26 24.53 -22.05
C SER A 484 8.99 23.11 -22.55
N ARG A 485 9.74 22.62 -23.56
CA ARG A 485 9.59 21.24 -24.05
C ARG A 485 10.04 20.18 -23.06
N VAL A 486 11.04 20.48 -22.23
CA VAL A 486 11.47 19.59 -21.17
C VAL A 486 10.36 19.41 -20.14
N GLU A 487 9.78 20.51 -19.67
CA GLU A 487 8.66 20.49 -18.72
C GLU A 487 7.46 19.72 -19.27
N ILE A 488 7.16 19.87 -20.57
CA ILE A 488 6.11 19.12 -21.26
C ILE A 488 6.40 17.62 -21.29
N LEU A 489 7.60 17.22 -21.70
CA LEU A 489 8.00 15.82 -21.80
C LEU A 489 7.86 15.12 -20.45
N TYR A 490 8.35 15.74 -19.38
CA TYR A 490 8.29 15.15 -18.05
C TYR A 490 6.89 15.18 -17.44
N GLY A 491 6.09 16.22 -17.70
CA GLY A 491 4.69 16.22 -17.30
C GLY A 491 3.85 15.18 -18.07
N GLN A 492 4.21 14.88 -19.33
CA GLN A 492 3.62 13.78 -20.11
C GLN A 492 3.96 12.42 -19.51
N LEU A 493 5.23 12.21 -19.13
CA LEU A 493 5.66 11.00 -18.41
C LEU A 493 4.97 10.87 -17.05
N GLN A 494 4.84 11.96 -16.31
CA GLN A 494 4.13 11.99 -15.04
C GLN A 494 2.66 11.61 -15.19
N PHE A 495 1.99 12.06 -16.26
CA PHE A 495 0.62 11.66 -16.55
C PHE A 495 0.54 10.19 -16.97
N SER A 496 1.30 9.78 -17.99
CA SER A 496 1.20 8.42 -18.56
C SER A 496 1.58 7.33 -17.56
N CYS A 497 2.53 7.61 -16.66
CA CYS A 497 2.97 6.70 -15.59
C CYS A 497 2.27 6.93 -14.24
N GLY A 498 1.38 7.91 -14.17
CA GLY A 498 0.57 8.24 -13.01
C GLY A 498 -0.90 8.03 -13.31
N ALA A 499 -1.65 9.14 -13.39
CA ALA A 499 -3.11 9.11 -13.54
C ALA A 499 -3.61 8.46 -14.85
N GLY A 500 -2.79 8.46 -15.91
CA GLY A 500 -3.14 7.92 -17.22
C GLY A 500 -2.91 6.42 -17.37
N ILE A 501 -2.11 5.77 -16.51
CA ILE A 501 -1.65 4.40 -16.76
C ILE A 501 -2.81 3.41 -16.91
N GLN A 502 -3.81 3.49 -16.01
CA GLN A 502 -4.93 2.56 -15.98
C GLN A 502 -5.80 2.62 -17.24
N SER A 503 -6.07 3.82 -17.74
CA SER A 503 -6.85 4.00 -18.97
C SER A 503 -6.12 3.51 -20.20
N PHE A 504 -4.79 3.60 -20.23
CA PHE A 504 -3.99 2.97 -21.31
C PHE A 504 -4.07 1.44 -21.24
N LEU A 505 -3.90 0.86 -20.05
CA LEU A 505 -4.00 -0.59 -19.83
C LEU A 505 -5.40 -1.13 -20.19
N SER A 506 -6.44 -0.38 -19.86
CA SER A 506 -7.84 -0.78 -20.12
C SER A 506 -8.23 -0.72 -21.60
N ASN A 507 -7.40 -0.11 -22.45
CA ASN A 507 -7.63 0.04 -23.89
C ASN A 507 -6.48 -0.59 -24.72
N GLU A 508 -5.79 -1.62 -24.19
CA GLU A 508 -4.59 -2.20 -24.80
C GLU A 508 -4.75 -2.70 -26.24
N ASP A 509 -5.95 -3.14 -26.62
CA ASP A 509 -6.23 -3.71 -27.94
C ASP A 509 -6.22 -2.65 -29.07
N CYS A 510 -6.69 -1.44 -28.78
CA CYS A 510 -6.88 -0.39 -29.80
C CYS A 510 -5.95 0.81 -29.65
N PHE A 511 -5.46 1.07 -28.44
CA PHE A 511 -4.70 2.28 -28.16
C PHE A 511 -3.33 2.33 -28.87
N PRO A 512 -2.48 1.28 -28.82
CA PRO A 512 -1.17 1.27 -29.49
C PRO A 512 -1.29 1.35 -31.01
N SER A 513 -2.24 0.61 -31.59
CA SER A 513 -2.49 0.58 -33.03
C SER A 513 -3.02 1.93 -33.54
N THR A 514 -3.93 2.56 -32.78
CA THR A 514 -4.43 3.91 -33.07
C THR A 514 -3.29 4.93 -33.03
N TRP A 515 -2.42 4.86 -32.03
CA TRP A 515 -1.25 5.73 -31.93
C TRP A 515 -0.30 5.57 -33.12
N LYS A 516 0.02 4.31 -33.45
CA LYS A 516 0.93 3.97 -34.57
C LYS A 516 0.42 4.51 -35.90
N ASN A 517 -0.86 4.34 -36.19
CA ASN A 517 -1.47 4.73 -37.45
C ASN A 517 -1.60 6.25 -37.61
N ASN A 518 -1.67 6.98 -36.50
CA ASN A 518 -1.95 8.42 -36.50
C ASN A 518 -0.76 9.30 -36.09
N MET A 519 0.43 8.73 -35.87
CA MET A 519 1.63 9.50 -35.50
C MET A 519 1.90 10.72 -36.40
N PRO A 520 1.81 10.65 -37.75
CA PRO A 520 2.00 11.83 -38.59
C PRO A 520 0.94 12.92 -38.37
N ALA A 521 -0.31 12.53 -38.11
CA ALA A 521 -1.39 13.46 -37.83
C ALA A 521 -1.21 14.16 -36.47
N LEU A 522 -0.81 13.40 -35.45
CA LEU A 522 -0.50 13.96 -34.12
C LEU A 522 0.66 14.94 -34.17
N GLU A 523 1.71 14.64 -34.96
CA GLU A 523 2.83 15.56 -35.11
C GLU A 523 2.42 16.83 -35.87
N LYS A 524 1.54 16.70 -36.88
CA LYS A 524 0.97 17.86 -37.56
C LYS A 524 0.20 18.76 -36.58
N CYS A 525 -0.67 18.21 -35.72
CA CYS A 525 -1.39 19.00 -34.71
C CYS A 525 -0.44 19.84 -33.84
N ARG A 526 0.72 19.29 -33.47
CA ARG A 526 1.72 19.97 -32.63
C ARG A 526 2.47 21.06 -33.41
N VAL A 527 2.83 20.80 -34.67
CA VAL A 527 3.47 21.78 -35.54
C VAL A 527 2.52 22.93 -35.86
N ASP A 528 1.24 22.65 -36.08
CA ASP A 528 0.23 23.67 -36.31
C ASP A 528 0.10 24.58 -35.08
N LEU A 529 0.08 24.02 -33.86
CA LEU A 529 0.10 24.81 -32.62
C LEU A 529 1.35 25.70 -32.51
N ASP A 530 2.53 25.16 -32.85
CA ASP A 530 3.80 25.91 -32.78
C ASP A 530 3.87 27.08 -33.78
N ASN A 531 3.18 26.96 -34.91
CA ASN A 531 3.13 27.98 -35.95
C ASN A 531 1.97 28.98 -35.77
N GLU A 532 1.03 28.71 -34.86
CA GLU A 532 -0.17 29.52 -34.69
C GLU A 532 0.09 30.73 -33.79
N TYR A 533 0.43 31.86 -34.44
CA TYR A 533 0.56 33.19 -33.81
C TYR A 533 -0.81 33.89 -33.65
N SER A 534 -1.87 33.14 -33.28
CA SER A 534 -3.22 33.73 -33.19
C SER A 534 -3.31 34.76 -32.06
N GLN A 535 -4.18 35.77 -32.22
CA GLN A 535 -4.51 36.71 -31.16
C GLN A 535 -5.34 36.05 -30.04
N ASP A 536 -6.05 34.95 -30.35
CA ASP A 536 -6.82 34.14 -29.38
C ASP A 536 -6.11 32.82 -29.07
N ARG A 537 -5.23 32.90 -28.08
CA ARG A 537 -4.43 31.79 -27.55
C ARG A 537 -5.27 30.62 -27.03
N CYS A 538 -6.46 30.88 -26.51
CA CYS A 538 -7.33 29.84 -25.97
C CYS A 538 -8.06 29.07 -27.06
N LEU A 539 -8.39 29.74 -28.17
CA LEU A 539 -8.94 29.08 -29.34
C LEU A 539 -7.91 28.14 -29.99
N ALA A 540 -6.67 28.59 -30.18
CA ALA A 540 -5.58 27.74 -30.69
C ALA A 540 -5.35 26.51 -29.81
N ASN A 541 -5.36 26.70 -28.48
CA ASN A 541 -5.30 25.60 -27.52
C ASN A 541 -6.47 24.61 -27.67
N SER A 542 -7.71 25.11 -27.76
CA SER A 542 -8.90 24.25 -27.95
C SER A 542 -8.83 23.46 -29.26
N ASN A 543 -8.37 24.09 -30.35
CA ASN A 543 -8.20 23.46 -31.65
C ASN A 543 -7.14 22.35 -31.60
N PHE A 544 -6.01 22.60 -30.92
CA PHE A 544 -4.96 21.60 -30.72
C PHE A 544 -5.46 20.39 -29.93
N LEU A 545 -6.13 20.61 -28.79
CA LEU A 545 -6.68 19.52 -27.97
C LEU A 545 -7.73 18.71 -28.75
N GLY A 546 -8.59 19.37 -29.54
CA GLY A 546 -9.51 18.68 -30.45
C GLY A 546 -8.79 17.85 -31.52
N CYS A 547 -7.74 18.41 -32.13
CA CYS A 547 -6.95 17.75 -33.18
C CYS A 547 -6.34 16.43 -32.71
N VAL A 548 -5.80 16.38 -31.49
CA VAL A 548 -5.20 15.16 -30.93
C VAL A 548 -6.23 14.14 -30.43
N GLN A 549 -7.44 14.59 -30.05
CA GLN A 549 -8.51 13.72 -29.58
C GLN A 549 -9.17 12.88 -30.68
N VAL A 550 -9.39 13.49 -31.85
CA VAL A 550 -10.16 12.88 -32.95
C VAL A 550 -9.67 11.49 -33.35
N PRO A 551 -8.35 11.26 -33.56
CA PRO A 551 -7.84 9.93 -33.90
C PRO A 551 -8.18 8.86 -32.86
N PHE A 552 -8.10 9.19 -31.57
CA PHE A 552 -8.34 8.26 -30.47
C PHE A 552 -9.82 8.06 -30.19
N GLN A 553 -10.66 9.05 -30.48
CA GLN A 553 -12.10 8.90 -30.41
C GLN A 553 -12.65 7.99 -31.52
N GLN A 554 -12.07 8.08 -32.73
CA GLN A 554 -12.50 7.28 -33.89
C GLN A 554 -11.88 5.89 -33.92
N GLY A 555 -10.63 5.75 -33.48
CA GLY A 555 -9.88 4.50 -33.54
C GLY A 555 -10.06 3.56 -32.34
N CYS A 556 -10.61 4.04 -31.22
CA CYS A 556 -10.64 3.29 -29.96
C CYS A 556 -11.89 3.61 -29.12
N SER A 557 -11.83 4.53 -28.16
CA SER A 557 -12.94 4.87 -27.27
C SER A 557 -12.99 6.36 -26.88
N LYS A 558 -14.09 6.79 -26.26
CA LYS A 558 -14.16 8.15 -25.67
C LYS A 558 -13.17 8.31 -24.51
N GLU A 559 -12.86 7.23 -23.80
CA GLU A 559 -11.85 7.22 -22.73
C GLU A 559 -10.44 7.41 -23.30
N SER A 560 -10.12 6.77 -24.43
CA SER A 560 -8.82 7.00 -25.09
C SER A 560 -8.68 8.41 -25.65
N ALA A 561 -9.78 9.01 -26.13
CA ALA A 561 -9.79 10.42 -26.53
C ALA A 561 -9.53 11.34 -25.33
N TRP A 562 -10.17 11.08 -24.20
CA TRP A 562 -9.91 11.80 -22.95
C TRP A 562 -8.44 11.67 -22.52
N TRP A 563 -7.89 10.46 -22.56
CA TRP A 563 -6.49 10.22 -22.22
C TRP A 563 -5.54 11.05 -23.08
N MET A 564 -5.75 11.06 -24.40
CA MET A 564 -4.93 11.82 -25.35
C MET A 564 -5.02 13.34 -25.12
N CYS A 565 -6.22 13.81 -24.77
CA CYS A 565 -6.43 15.19 -24.38
C CYS A 565 -5.63 15.55 -23.15
N GLU A 566 -5.71 14.77 -22.07
CA GLU A 566 -4.97 15.02 -20.83
C GLU A 566 -3.46 14.91 -21.02
N TYR A 567 -2.99 13.91 -21.77
CA TYR A 567 -1.59 13.77 -22.16
C TYR A 567 -1.07 15.00 -22.92
N SER A 568 -1.91 15.61 -23.76
CA SER A 568 -1.56 16.81 -24.54
C SER A 568 -1.83 18.11 -23.77
N ARG A 569 -2.69 18.08 -22.74
CA ARG A 569 -3.04 19.24 -21.90
C ARG A 569 -1.85 19.72 -21.08
N THR A 570 -0.94 18.83 -20.70
CA THR A 570 0.35 19.21 -20.11
C THR A 570 1.11 20.19 -21.00
N ALA A 571 1.10 19.99 -22.32
CA ALA A 571 1.69 20.92 -23.28
C ALA A 571 0.94 22.25 -23.33
N ALA A 572 -0.37 22.19 -23.41
CA ALA A 572 -1.25 23.37 -23.47
C ALA A 572 -1.13 24.29 -22.26
N HIS A 573 -1.06 23.73 -21.04
CA HIS A 573 -1.02 24.50 -19.79
C HIS A 573 0.26 25.33 -19.65
N ILE A 574 1.37 24.88 -20.25
CA ILE A 574 2.66 25.58 -20.21
C ILE A 574 2.67 26.77 -21.18
N PHE A 575 2.05 26.65 -22.36
CA PHE A 575 1.96 27.76 -23.32
C PHE A 575 0.84 28.75 -22.99
N PHE A 576 -0.25 28.26 -22.39
CA PHE A 576 -1.49 29.02 -22.20
C PHE A 576 -2.10 28.79 -20.81
N PRO A 577 -1.41 29.20 -19.72
CA PRO A 577 -1.90 29.01 -18.35
C PRO A 577 -3.23 29.74 -18.08
N GLU A 578 -3.52 30.80 -18.84
CA GLU A 578 -4.78 31.55 -18.79
C GLU A 578 -6.00 30.78 -19.35
N CYS A 579 -5.78 29.73 -20.13
CA CYS A 579 -6.85 29.04 -20.84
C CYS A 579 -7.39 27.84 -20.04
N ARG A 580 -8.69 27.85 -19.72
CA ARG A 580 -9.39 26.70 -19.14
C ARG A 580 -9.67 25.64 -20.22
N GLY A 581 -8.63 25.00 -20.74
CA GLY A 581 -8.78 23.83 -21.61
C GLY A 581 -9.42 22.69 -20.81
N SER A 582 -10.60 22.24 -21.21
CA SER A 582 -11.34 21.18 -20.51
C SER A 582 -11.42 19.94 -21.39
N CYS A 583 -10.75 18.86 -20.98
CA CYS A 583 -10.91 17.54 -21.57
C CYS A 583 -12.22 16.92 -21.07
N LEU A 584 -13.37 17.51 -21.44
CA LEU A 584 -14.69 16.94 -21.12
C LEU A 584 -15.04 15.84 -22.12
N MET A 585 -15.65 14.77 -21.62
CA MET A 585 -16.37 13.78 -22.43
C MET A 585 -17.66 14.43 -22.99
N ASN A 586 -17.54 15.38 -23.91
CA ASN A 586 -18.73 16.04 -24.46
C ASN A 586 -19.53 15.07 -25.34
N ASN A 587 -20.78 14.82 -24.94
CA ASN A 587 -21.85 14.25 -25.78
C ASN A 587 -22.40 15.30 -26.79
N GLN A 588 -21.54 16.17 -27.33
CA GLN A 588 -21.96 17.17 -28.29
C GLN A 588 -21.12 17.06 -29.56
N VAL A 589 -21.54 16.14 -30.43
CA VAL A 589 -21.69 16.49 -31.84
C VAL A 589 -23.18 16.79 -32.01
N ALA A 590 -23.55 18.05 -31.77
CA ALA A 590 -24.83 18.58 -32.20
C ALA A 590 -24.61 19.24 -33.56
N LYS A 591 -25.12 18.56 -34.59
CA LYS A 591 -25.19 18.90 -36.03
C LYS A 591 -23.93 18.77 -36.87
#